data_AF-B6AIF6-F1
#
_entry.id   AF-B6AIF6-F1
#
_cell.length_a   1.000
_cell.length_b   1.000
_cell.length_c   1.000
_cell.angle_alpha   90.00
_cell.angle_beta   90.00
_cell.angle_gamma   90.00
#
_symmetry.space_group_name_H-M   'P 1'
#
loop_
_entity.id
_entity.type
_entity.pdbx_description
1 polymer ?
#
loop_
_entity_poly.entity_id
_entity_poly.type
_entity_poly.pdbx_seq_one_letter_code
_entity_poly.pdbx_strand_id
1 'polypeptide(L)'
;MTEVQKVLKLLDDAKDICETLLQTSKEDIELKLEDFQRLESIMGILITKVAKYRIFLKETDPEKQIYGPKMREKLKNLCEKYEILDTIYEEELKFVFQHVKDRYELELKRKIEFAKLQEEMELERKIQEGRLETLQEEQQRQKILKEKNEAIAKKEHELKLKLDRDRNEKETLMNKIIEAYRLQENTYNFNKNSIDKFMAIFDGFEQMASNTSLGDFKFCINNIKTLFLTISGDPSALKYRFIRLQNNSFLDSFGSRPGAISILWGSGFRLISDKESYEYWGKLKSEISSLGDLPEYSLCLYMDEPDPIQNYNAWISWIDWLSSLVRIISDISKLITNISSKENLIELLREKRICLCK
;
A
#
# COMPACT_ATOMS: atom_id res chain seq x y z
N MET A 1 25.94 68.07 -43.57
CA MET A 1 24.76 68.38 -44.40
C MET A 1 23.82 69.25 -43.58
N THR A 2 23.53 70.48 -44.00
CA THR A 2 22.65 71.40 -43.26
C THR A 2 21.20 70.89 -43.27
N GLU A 3 20.37 71.28 -42.30
CA GLU A 3 18.95 70.87 -42.26
C GLU A 3 18.21 71.19 -43.57
N VAL A 4 18.47 72.35 -44.18
CA VAL A 4 17.89 72.74 -45.48
C VAL A 4 18.34 71.80 -46.62
N GLN A 5 19.59 71.31 -46.59
CA GLN A 5 20.06 70.32 -47.57
C GLN A 5 19.37 68.96 -47.41
N LYS A 6 19.06 68.53 -46.18
CA LYS A 6 18.29 67.30 -45.95
C LYS A 6 16.86 67.41 -46.47
N VAL A 7 16.21 68.56 -46.26
CA VAL A 7 14.85 68.81 -46.78
C VAL A 7 14.84 68.87 -48.30
N LEU A 8 15.87 69.47 -48.93
CA LEU A 8 16.00 69.42 -50.39
C LEU A 8 16.16 68.00 -50.92
N LYS A 9 16.99 67.18 -50.26
CA LYS A 9 17.12 65.76 -50.63
C LYS A 9 15.79 65.01 -50.48
N LEU A 10 15.05 65.22 -49.39
CA LEU A 10 13.72 64.61 -49.21
C LEU A 10 12.74 65.06 -50.29
N LEU A 11 12.84 66.31 -50.73
CA LEU A 11 12.00 66.86 -51.78
C LEU A 11 12.36 66.29 -53.16
N ASP A 12 13.64 66.06 -53.44
CA ASP A 12 14.09 65.36 -54.64
C ASP A 12 13.68 63.87 -54.59
N ASP A 13 13.87 63.19 -53.45
CA ASP A 13 13.44 61.79 -53.24
C ASP A 13 11.90 61.66 -53.42
N ALA A 14 11.11 62.60 -52.88
CA ALA A 14 9.66 62.63 -53.07
C ALA A 14 9.28 62.83 -54.53
N LYS A 15 10.00 63.71 -55.23
CA LYS A 15 9.79 63.98 -56.65
C LYS A 15 10.04 62.72 -57.48
N ASP A 16 11.15 62.02 -57.26
CA ASP A 16 11.49 60.80 -57.99
C ASP A 16 10.44 59.70 -57.75
N ILE A 17 9.93 59.60 -56.52
CA ILE A 17 8.83 58.67 -56.20
C ILE A 17 7.54 59.10 -56.89
N CYS A 18 7.15 60.39 -56.86
CA CYS A 18 5.98 60.89 -57.58
C CYS A 18 6.07 60.59 -59.08
N GLU A 19 7.21 60.84 -59.72
CA GLU A 19 7.40 60.54 -61.15
C GLU A 19 7.25 59.05 -61.45
N THR A 20 7.78 58.19 -60.58
CA THR A 20 7.62 56.73 -60.69
C THR A 20 6.16 56.31 -60.53
N LEU A 21 5.46 56.86 -59.55
CA LEU A 21 4.06 56.51 -59.27
C LEU A 21 3.10 57.03 -60.35
N LEU A 22 3.36 58.20 -60.93
CA LEU A 22 2.57 58.75 -62.04
C LEU A 22 2.72 57.96 -63.34
N GLN A 23 3.87 57.33 -63.56
CA GLN A 23 4.12 56.45 -64.71
C GLN A 23 3.60 55.02 -64.50
N THR A 24 3.11 54.69 -63.29
CA THR A 24 2.64 53.35 -62.96
C THR A 24 1.32 53.07 -63.67
N SER A 25 1.24 51.94 -64.36
CA SER A 25 0.02 51.50 -65.03
C SER A 25 -1.06 51.15 -64.00
N LYS A 26 -2.34 51.20 -64.38
CA LYS A 26 -3.44 50.80 -63.48
C LYS A 26 -3.34 49.35 -62.99
N GLU A 27 -2.69 48.50 -63.77
CA GLU A 27 -2.51 47.07 -63.49
C GLU A 27 -1.38 46.84 -62.46
N ASP A 28 -0.44 47.78 -62.34
CA ASP A 28 0.74 47.69 -61.48
C ASP A 28 0.62 48.50 -60.17
N ILE A 29 -0.52 49.16 -59.92
CA ILE A 29 -0.74 50.01 -58.73
C ILE A 29 -0.47 49.23 -57.42
N GLU A 30 -0.90 47.96 -57.35
CA GLU A 30 -0.71 47.12 -56.17
C GLU A 30 0.79 46.86 -55.87
N LEU A 31 1.62 46.71 -56.91
CA LEU A 31 3.07 46.51 -56.78
C LEU A 31 3.81 47.76 -56.30
N LYS A 32 3.16 48.93 -56.38
CA LYS A 32 3.70 50.24 -56.02
C LYS A 32 3.15 50.81 -54.72
N LEU A 33 2.37 50.02 -53.97
CA LEU A 33 1.82 50.44 -52.69
C LEU A 33 2.91 50.82 -51.67
N GLU A 34 4.02 50.09 -51.62
CA GLU A 34 5.15 50.40 -50.72
C GLU A 34 5.80 51.75 -51.08
N ASP A 35 5.97 52.03 -52.37
CA ASP A 35 6.50 53.30 -52.86
C ASP A 35 5.56 54.47 -52.52
N PHE A 36 4.24 54.26 -52.62
CA PHE A 36 3.24 55.25 -52.19
C PHE A 36 3.25 55.48 -50.67
N GLN A 37 3.28 54.43 -49.86
CA GLN A 37 3.37 54.56 -48.39
C GLN A 37 4.66 55.30 -47.97
N ARG A 38 5.76 55.04 -48.68
CA ARG A 38 7.02 55.77 -48.49
C ARG A 38 6.86 57.25 -48.87
N LEU A 39 6.17 57.56 -49.97
CA LEU A 39 5.85 58.94 -50.34
C LEU A 39 5.00 59.63 -49.27
N GLU A 40 3.94 59.00 -48.77
CA GLU A 40 3.10 59.57 -47.68
C GLU A 40 3.95 59.94 -46.46
N SER A 41 4.89 59.07 -46.07
CA SER A 41 5.81 59.31 -44.97
C SER A 41 6.70 60.52 -45.22
N ILE A 42 7.27 60.63 -46.42
CA ILE A 42 8.12 61.76 -46.82
C ILE A 42 7.31 63.06 -46.87
N MET A 43 6.11 63.04 -47.45
CA MET A 43 5.21 64.19 -47.52
C MET A 43 4.80 64.69 -46.12
N GLY A 44 4.52 63.79 -45.19
CA GLY A 44 4.25 64.14 -43.78
C GLY A 44 5.43 64.81 -43.06
N ILE A 45 6.66 64.49 -43.44
CA ILE A 45 7.86 65.19 -42.93
C ILE A 45 8.03 66.55 -43.62
N LEU A 46 7.86 66.60 -44.94
CA LEU A 46 8.02 67.81 -45.75
C LEU A 46 7.02 68.90 -45.37
N ILE A 47 5.73 68.57 -45.20
CA ILE A 47 4.69 69.53 -44.79
C ILE A 47 5.07 70.26 -43.50
N THR A 48 5.58 69.51 -42.52
CA THR A 48 5.98 70.03 -41.21
C THR A 48 7.19 70.96 -41.33
N LYS A 49 8.16 70.64 -42.19
CA LYS A 49 9.38 71.44 -42.40
C LYS A 49 9.12 72.68 -43.24
N VAL A 50 8.33 72.56 -44.31
CA VAL A 50 7.95 73.67 -45.20
C VAL A 50 7.07 74.68 -44.47
N ALA A 51 6.15 74.25 -43.61
CA ALA A 51 5.37 75.14 -42.76
C ALA A 51 6.28 76.06 -41.91
N LYS A 52 7.35 75.51 -41.31
CA LYS A 52 8.34 76.29 -40.55
C LYS A 52 9.10 77.27 -41.44
N TYR A 53 9.51 76.86 -42.64
CA TYR A 53 10.21 77.75 -43.59
C TYR A 53 9.32 78.88 -44.10
N ARG A 54 8.03 78.63 -44.34
CA ARG A 54 7.05 79.68 -44.69
C ARG A 54 6.93 80.73 -43.58
N ILE A 55 6.97 80.33 -42.31
CA ILE A 55 6.98 81.27 -41.16
C ILE A 55 8.24 82.14 -41.20
N PHE A 56 9.43 81.55 -41.39
CA PHE A 56 10.68 82.30 -41.44
C PHE A 56 10.80 83.25 -42.64
N LEU A 57 10.15 82.92 -43.76
CA LEU A 57 10.09 83.78 -44.95
C LEU A 57 9.16 84.99 -44.79
N LYS A 58 8.17 84.91 -43.90
CA LYS A 58 7.23 86.00 -43.60
C LYS A 58 7.78 87.01 -42.57
N GLU A 59 8.92 86.73 -41.94
CA GLU A 59 9.54 87.62 -40.94
C GLU A 59 10.16 88.86 -41.61
N THR A 60 9.61 90.04 -41.29
CA THR A 60 9.99 91.33 -41.85
C THR A 60 10.94 92.13 -40.94
N ASP A 61 11.01 91.80 -39.65
CA ASP A 61 11.87 92.46 -38.66
C ASP A 61 13.36 92.11 -38.90
N PRO A 62 14.22 93.08 -39.27
CA PRO A 62 15.64 92.85 -39.59
C PRO A 62 16.42 92.15 -38.47
N GLU A 63 16.06 92.38 -37.20
CA GLU A 63 16.75 91.78 -36.05
C GLU A 63 16.36 90.31 -35.81
N LYS A 64 15.22 89.87 -36.37
CA LYS A 64 14.72 88.49 -36.26
C LYS A 64 14.96 87.65 -37.52
N GLN A 65 15.60 88.22 -38.55
CA GLN A 65 15.90 87.48 -39.78
C GLN A 65 17.08 86.52 -39.57
N ILE A 66 16.76 85.24 -39.41
CA ILE A 66 17.75 84.17 -39.18
C ILE A 66 18.56 83.86 -40.47
N TYR A 67 17.99 84.10 -41.65
CA TYR A 67 18.56 83.70 -42.94
C TYR A 67 18.87 84.90 -43.84
N GLY A 68 20.10 84.94 -44.38
CA GLY A 68 20.51 85.96 -45.35
C GLY A 68 19.79 85.83 -46.71
N PRO A 69 19.89 86.85 -47.59
CA PRO A 69 19.10 86.98 -48.83
C PRO A 69 19.14 85.74 -49.74
N LYS A 70 20.33 85.18 -49.98
CA LYS A 70 20.52 83.97 -50.80
C LYS A 70 19.81 82.73 -50.23
N MET A 71 19.77 82.61 -48.90
CA MET A 71 19.12 81.47 -48.25
C MET A 71 17.60 81.64 -48.22
N ARG A 72 17.10 82.88 -48.08
CA ARG A 72 15.66 83.17 -48.20
C ARG A 72 15.14 82.86 -49.60
N GLU A 73 15.87 83.24 -50.65
CA GLU A 73 15.54 82.85 -52.03
C GLU A 73 15.52 81.33 -52.21
N LYS A 74 16.52 80.63 -51.66
CA LYS A 74 16.58 79.16 -51.69
C LYS A 74 15.42 78.49 -50.95
N LEU A 75 15.00 79.02 -49.80
CA LEU A 75 13.83 78.53 -49.05
C LEU A 75 12.53 78.83 -49.80
N LYS A 76 12.43 79.99 -50.47
CA LYS A 76 11.26 80.33 -51.31
C LYS A 76 11.08 79.30 -52.43
N ASN A 77 12.15 79.03 -53.19
CA ASN A 77 12.11 78.03 -54.26
C ASN A 77 11.80 76.61 -53.74
N LEU A 78 12.24 76.27 -52.53
CA LEU A 78 11.91 74.98 -51.89
C LEU A 78 10.42 74.89 -51.58
N CYS A 79 9.83 75.93 -50.98
CA CYS A 79 8.40 76.00 -50.69
C CYS A 79 7.56 75.91 -51.96
N GLU A 80 7.96 76.61 -53.03
CA GLU A 80 7.27 76.57 -54.33
C GLU A 80 7.34 75.17 -54.96
N LYS A 81 8.50 74.49 -54.92
CA LYS A 81 8.62 73.11 -55.40
C LYS A 81 7.78 72.13 -54.58
N TYR A 82 7.69 72.33 -53.27
CA TYR A 82 6.84 71.52 -52.40
C TYR A 82 5.36 71.68 -52.77
N GLU A 83 4.90 72.91 -53.05
CA GLU A 83 3.50 73.15 -53.46
C GLU A 83 3.12 72.36 -54.71
N ILE A 84 4.03 72.28 -55.69
CA ILE A 84 3.82 71.47 -56.89
C ILE A 84 3.70 69.98 -56.53
N LEU A 85 4.62 69.47 -55.70
CA LEU A 85 4.60 68.06 -55.28
C LEU A 85 3.40 67.71 -54.42
N ASP A 86 2.97 68.61 -53.55
CA ASP A 86 1.81 68.47 -52.67
C ASP A 86 0.52 68.39 -53.50
N THR A 87 0.42 69.21 -54.56
CA THR A 87 -0.68 69.17 -55.52
C THR A 87 -0.73 67.80 -56.22
N ILE A 88 0.40 67.34 -56.77
CA ILE A 88 0.48 66.02 -57.44
C ILE A 88 0.11 64.90 -56.46
N TYR A 89 0.62 64.96 -55.22
CA TYR A 89 0.36 63.96 -54.21
C TYR A 89 -1.12 63.92 -53.81
N GLU A 90 -1.73 65.06 -53.46
CA GLU A 90 -3.13 65.12 -53.00
C GLU A 90 -4.14 64.90 -54.13
N GLU A 91 -3.92 65.47 -55.31
CA GLU A 91 -4.90 65.46 -56.40
C GLU A 91 -4.76 64.25 -57.33
N GLU A 92 -3.54 63.77 -57.60
CA GLU A 92 -3.31 62.71 -58.60
C GLU A 92 -3.04 61.35 -57.95
N LEU A 93 -2.15 61.29 -56.95
CA LEU A 93 -1.66 60.01 -56.42
C LEU A 93 -2.52 59.46 -55.28
N LYS A 94 -2.91 60.31 -54.32
CA LYS A 94 -3.59 59.89 -53.10
C LYS A 94 -4.90 59.18 -53.39
N PHE A 95 -5.72 59.70 -54.29
CA PHE A 95 -7.00 59.07 -54.66
C PHE A 95 -6.81 57.67 -55.26
N VAL A 96 -5.80 57.51 -56.12
CA VAL A 96 -5.53 56.24 -56.83
C VAL A 96 -5.03 55.16 -55.88
N PHE A 97 -4.13 55.50 -54.97
CA PHE A 97 -3.49 54.52 -54.08
C PHE A 97 -4.25 54.28 -52.78
N GLN A 98 -5.11 55.20 -52.33
CA GLN A 98 -5.90 55.04 -51.09
C GLN A 98 -6.80 53.80 -51.13
N HIS A 99 -7.50 53.56 -52.25
CA HIS A 99 -8.37 52.41 -52.40
C HIS A 99 -7.62 51.07 -52.30
N VAL A 100 -6.41 51.01 -52.84
CA VAL A 100 -5.55 49.81 -52.80
C VAL A 100 -5.02 49.59 -51.39
N LYS A 101 -4.62 50.66 -50.71
CA LYS A 101 -4.18 50.63 -49.30
C LYS A 101 -5.28 50.10 -48.38
N ASP A 102 -6.49 50.65 -48.47
CA ASP A 102 -7.62 50.24 -47.63
C ASP A 102 -7.97 48.75 -47.83
N ARG A 103 -7.93 48.29 -49.09
CA ARG A 103 -8.16 46.87 -49.42
C ARG A 103 -7.08 45.96 -48.83
N TYR A 104 -5.81 46.34 -48.95
CA TYR A 104 -4.69 45.59 -48.39
C TYR A 104 -4.78 45.48 -46.86
N GLU A 105 -5.08 46.59 -46.18
CA GLU A 105 -5.27 46.61 -44.73
C GLU A 105 -6.44 45.73 -44.27
N LEU A 106 -7.55 45.73 -45.03
CA LEU A 106 -8.71 44.88 -44.75
C LEU A 106 -8.37 43.39 -44.91
N GLU A 107 -7.65 43.02 -45.97
CA GLU A 107 -7.22 41.63 -46.18
C GLU A 107 -6.23 41.17 -45.10
N LEU A 108 -5.32 42.04 -44.67
CA LEU A 108 -4.41 41.75 -43.56
C LEU A 108 -5.16 41.51 -42.25
N LYS A 109 -6.16 42.34 -41.92
CA LYS A 109 -7.02 42.15 -40.75
C LYS A 109 -7.75 40.81 -40.80
N ARG A 110 -8.34 40.46 -41.94
CA ARG A 110 -9.03 39.17 -42.14
C ARG A 110 -8.10 37.98 -41.92
N LYS A 111 -6.86 38.03 -42.45
CA LYS A 111 -5.86 36.97 -42.24
C LYS A 111 -5.51 36.78 -40.76
N ILE A 112 -5.35 37.88 -40.02
CA ILE A 112 -5.04 37.85 -38.58
C ILE A 112 -6.22 37.27 -37.79
N GLU A 113 -7.45 37.69 -38.07
CA GLU A 113 -8.64 37.16 -37.40
C GLU A 113 -8.83 35.66 -37.67
N PHE A 114 -8.64 35.24 -38.91
CA PHE A 114 -8.73 33.82 -39.28
C PHE A 114 -7.66 32.97 -38.56
N ALA A 115 -6.42 33.46 -38.48
CA ALA A 115 -5.35 32.78 -37.74
C ALA A 115 -5.68 32.64 -36.25
N LYS A 116 -6.20 33.70 -35.61
CA LYS A 116 -6.64 33.66 -34.21
C LYS A 116 -7.76 32.65 -33.98
N LEU A 117 -8.74 32.59 -34.89
CA LEU A 117 -9.84 31.64 -34.80
C LEU A 117 -9.34 30.19 -34.90
N GLN A 118 -8.37 29.92 -35.78
CA GLN A 118 -7.77 28.59 -35.89
C GLN A 118 -7.00 28.20 -34.61
N GLU A 119 -6.22 29.12 -34.03
CA GLU A 119 -5.52 28.88 -32.76
C GLU A 119 -6.50 28.58 -31.61
N GLU A 120 -7.60 29.31 -31.54
CA GLU A 120 -8.63 29.12 -30.51
C GLU A 120 -9.34 27.76 -30.65
N MET A 121 -9.70 27.37 -31.88
CA MET A 121 -10.27 26.05 -32.15
C MET A 121 -9.30 24.91 -31.81
N GLU A 122 -8.01 25.06 -32.11
CA GLU A 122 -7.01 24.04 -31.78
C GLU A 122 -6.77 23.93 -30.26
N LEU A 123 -6.80 25.06 -29.56
CA LEU A 123 -6.70 25.10 -28.11
C LEU A 123 -7.91 24.42 -27.45
N GLU A 124 -9.14 24.71 -27.92
CA GLU A 124 -10.34 24.04 -27.42
C GLU A 124 -10.29 22.53 -27.64
N ARG A 125 -9.80 22.09 -28.82
CA ARG A 125 -9.64 20.65 -29.10
C ARG A 125 -8.67 19.99 -28.12
N LYS A 126 -7.51 20.60 -27.87
CA LYS A 126 -6.52 20.11 -26.89
C LYS A 126 -7.09 20.07 -25.46
N ILE A 127 -7.89 21.07 -25.08
CA ILE A 127 -8.55 21.09 -23.77
C ILE A 127 -9.58 19.95 -23.66
N GLN A 128 -10.38 19.71 -24.70
CA GLN A 128 -11.34 18.60 -24.70
C GLN A 128 -10.65 17.25 -24.65
N GLU A 129 -9.60 17.03 -25.43
CA GLU A 129 -8.77 15.82 -25.42
C GLU A 129 -8.21 15.57 -24.00
N GLY A 130 -7.59 16.58 -23.38
CA GLY A 130 -7.02 16.46 -22.03
C GLY A 130 -8.07 16.17 -20.95
N ARG A 131 -9.30 16.70 -21.06
CA ARG A 131 -10.41 16.37 -20.15
C ARG A 131 -10.82 14.91 -20.29
N LEU A 132 -10.84 14.39 -21.51
CA LEU A 132 -11.25 13.02 -21.80
C LEU A 132 -10.22 12.01 -21.28
N GLU A 133 -8.93 12.31 -21.46
CA GLU A 133 -7.82 11.52 -20.87
C GLU A 133 -7.89 11.52 -19.34
N THR A 134 -8.09 12.69 -18.71
CA THR A 134 -8.20 12.80 -17.25
C THR A 134 -9.38 11.96 -16.71
N LEU A 135 -10.51 11.96 -17.41
CA LEU A 135 -11.67 11.15 -17.04
C LEU A 135 -11.37 9.65 -17.13
N GLN A 136 -10.65 9.22 -18.17
CA GLN A 136 -10.27 7.81 -18.37
C GLN A 136 -9.27 7.35 -17.30
N GLU A 137 -8.27 8.17 -16.97
CA GLU A 137 -7.32 7.87 -15.89
C GLU A 137 -8.02 7.72 -14.54
N GLU A 138 -8.96 8.62 -14.22
CA GLU A 138 -9.71 8.57 -12.97
C GLU A 138 -10.58 7.30 -12.88
N GLN A 139 -11.24 6.91 -13.98
CA GLN A 139 -11.98 5.64 -14.05
C GLN A 139 -11.07 4.42 -13.84
N GLN A 140 -9.88 4.42 -14.42
CA GLN A 140 -8.90 3.34 -14.22
C GLN A 140 -8.42 3.28 -12.77
N ARG A 141 -8.10 4.43 -12.16
CA ARG A 141 -7.71 4.52 -10.74
C ARG A 141 -8.80 3.97 -9.82
N GLN A 142 -10.06 4.34 -10.05
CA GLN A 142 -11.19 3.85 -9.27
C GLN A 142 -11.36 2.33 -9.42
N LYS A 143 -11.19 1.79 -10.62
CA LYS A 143 -11.26 0.34 -10.86
C LYS A 143 -10.15 -0.41 -10.11
N ILE A 144 -8.91 0.06 -10.20
CA ILE A 144 -7.76 -0.52 -9.48
C ILE A 144 -7.98 -0.46 -7.96
N LEU A 145 -8.49 0.67 -7.44
CA LEU A 145 -8.75 0.83 -6.02
C LEU A 145 -9.83 -0.15 -5.54
N LYS A 146 -10.89 -0.33 -6.33
CA LYS A 146 -11.97 -1.27 -6.04
C LYS A 146 -11.46 -2.71 -6.02
N GLU A 147 -10.70 -3.13 -7.03
CA GLU A 147 -10.10 -4.46 -7.10
C GLU A 147 -9.13 -4.72 -5.93
N LYS A 148 -8.33 -3.72 -5.54
CA LYS A 148 -7.44 -3.81 -4.39
C LYS A 148 -8.21 -4.00 -3.07
N ASN A 149 -9.29 -3.24 -2.87
CA ASN A 149 -10.13 -3.34 -1.68
C ASN A 149 -10.86 -4.69 -1.60
N GLU A 150 -11.38 -5.19 -2.71
CA GLU A 150 -11.99 -6.52 -2.80
C GLU A 150 -10.98 -7.64 -2.47
N ALA A 151 -9.74 -7.52 -2.96
CA ALA A 151 -8.68 -8.48 -2.65
C ALA A 151 -8.27 -8.47 -1.17
N ILE A 152 -8.25 -7.30 -0.53
CA ILE A 152 -7.97 -7.17 0.91
C ILE A 152 -9.11 -7.81 1.71
N ALA A 153 -10.36 -7.44 1.42
CA ALA A 153 -11.53 -7.99 2.11
C ALA A 153 -11.61 -9.52 2.01
N LYS A 154 -11.28 -10.08 0.83
CA LYS A 154 -11.24 -11.52 0.62
C LYS A 154 -10.17 -12.21 1.50
N LYS A 155 -8.95 -11.64 1.57
CA LYS A 155 -7.87 -12.16 2.42
C LYS A 155 -8.22 -12.10 3.91
N GLU A 156 -8.82 -11.02 4.36
CA GLU A 156 -9.26 -10.87 5.76
C GLU A 156 -10.33 -11.90 6.11
N HIS A 157 -11.30 -12.11 5.22
CA HIS A 157 -12.35 -13.12 5.41
C HIS A 157 -11.78 -14.55 5.44
N GLU A 158 -10.84 -14.89 4.55
CA GLU A 158 -10.17 -16.19 4.55
C GLU A 158 -9.37 -16.43 5.84
N LEU A 159 -8.65 -15.42 6.33
CA LEU A 159 -7.91 -15.51 7.59
C LEU A 159 -8.85 -15.73 8.78
N LYS A 160 -9.97 -15.00 8.82
CA LYS A 160 -10.97 -15.16 9.88
C LYS A 160 -11.57 -16.56 9.89
N LEU A 161 -11.96 -17.07 8.72
CA LEU A 161 -12.47 -18.45 8.60
C LEU A 161 -11.46 -19.49 9.07
N LYS A 162 -10.16 -19.30 8.79
CA LYS A 162 -9.11 -20.20 9.25
C LYS A 162 -8.97 -20.18 10.77
N LEU A 163 -8.96 -19.00 11.38
CA LEU A 163 -8.89 -18.85 12.84
C LEU A 163 -10.11 -19.46 13.54
N ASP A 164 -11.31 -19.28 12.98
CA ASP A 164 -12.53 -19.85 13.54
C ASP A 164 -12.52 -21.39 13.45
N ARG A 165 -12.00 -21.97 12.37
CA ARG A 165 -11.80 -23.42 12.25
C ARG A 165 -10.81 -23.94 13.28
N ASP A 166 -9.63 -23.33 13.38
CA ASP A 166 -8.60 -23.74 14.34
C ASP A 166 -9.12 -23.66 15.79
N ARG A 167 -9.94 -22.65 16.10
CA ARG A 167 -10.60 -22.51 17.41
C ARG A 167 -11.60 -23.63 17.67
N ASN A 168 -12.50 -23.90 16.71
CA ASN A 168 -13.50 -24.95 16.84
C ASN A 168 -12.88 -26.34 16.96
N GLU A 169 -11.79 -26.62 16.24
CA GLU A 169 -11.05 -27.89 16.33
C GLU A 169 -10.45 -28.08 17.73
N LYS A 170 -9.82 -27.04 18.29
CA LYS A 170 -9.28 -27.07 19.65
C LYS A 170 -10.36 -27.28 20.70
N GLU A 171 -11.50 -26.60 20.58
CA GLU A 171 -12.64 -26.76 21.48
C GLU A 171 -13.23 -28.17 21.41
N THR A 172 -13.36 -28.73 20.20
CA THR A 172 -13.83 -30.10 19.98
C THR A 172 -12.88 -31.11 20.61
N LEU A 173 -11.57 -30.94 20.44
CA LEU A 173 -10.56 -31.80 21.08
C LEU A 173 -10.67 -31.72 22.61
N MET A 174 -10.84 -30.51 23.16
CA MET A 174 -10.95 -30.32 24.59
C MET A 174 -12.20 -31.00 25.18
N ASN A 175 -13.35 -30.84 24.52
CA ASN A 175 -14.58 -31.51 24.93
C ASN A 175 -14.45 -33.04 24.92
N LYS A 176 -13.76 -33.61 23.92
CA LYS A 176 -13.44 -35.04 23.88
C LYS A 176 -12.55 -35.47 25.04
N ILE A 177 -11.56 -34.66 25.43
CA ILE A 177 -10.69 -34.96 26.58
C ILE A 177 -11.49 -34.96 27.88
N ILE A 178 -12.38 -33.98 28.09
CA ILE A 178 -13.26 -33.93 29.27
C ILE A 178 -14.17 -35.15 29.31
N GLU A 179 -14.80 -35.49 28.19
CA GLU A 179 -15.70 -36.63 28.08
C GLU A 179 -14.97 -37.95 28.34
N ALA A 180 -13.77 -38.11 27.79
CA ALA A 180 -12.92 -39.27 28.07
C ALA A 180 -12.59 -39.37 29.57
N TYR A 181 -12.27 -38.26 30.23
CA TYR A 181 -12.04 -38.23 31.67
C TYR A 181 -13.27 -38.67 32.47
N ARG A 182 -14.45 -38.12 32.17
CA ARG A 182 -15.72 -38.49 32.82
C ARG A 182 -16.06 -39.97 32.60
N LEU A 183 -15.78 -40.50 31.40
CA LEU A 183 -15.99 -41.91 31.12
C LEU A 183 -15.09 -42.80 31.99
N GLN A 184 -13.82 -42.43 32.18
CA GLN A 184 -12.92 -43.16 33.08
C GLN A 184 -13.43 -43.13 34.54
N GLU A 185 -13.83 -41.96 35.04
CA GLU A 185 -14.40 -41.82 36.39
C GLU A 185 -15.66 -42.68 36.60
N ASN A 186 -16.52 -42.78 35.59
CA ASN A 186 -17.73 -43.60 35.66
C ASN A 186 -17.44 -45.10 35.52
N THR A 187 -16.40 -45.47 34.76
CA THR A 187 -16.05 -46.88 34.49
C THR A 187 -15.29 -47.51 35.66
N TYR A 188 -14.45 -46.73 36.35
CA TYR A 188 -13.56 -47.22 37.41
C TYR A 188 -13.79 -46.45 38.71
N ASN A 189 -14.10 -47.15 39.80
CA ASN A 189 -14.31 -46.53 41.11
C ASN A 189 -12.97 -46.14 41.75
N PHE A 190 -12.58 -44.87 41.65
CA PHE A 190 -11.29 -44.32 42.12
C PHE A 190 -10.90 -44.65 43.57
N ASN A 191 -11.89 -44.89 44.45
CA ASN A 191 -11.68 -44.90 45.90
C ASN A 191 -11.34 -46.25 46.54
N LYS A 192 -11.24 -47.38 45.81
CA LYS A 192 -11.06 -48.68 46.51
C LYS A 192 -10.07 -49.71 45.94
N ASN A 193 -9.62 -49.67 44.68
CA ASN A 193 -8.81 -50.77 44.15
C ASN A 193 -7.63 -50.33 43.25
N SER A 194 -6.41 -50.78 43.57
CA SER A 194 -5.20 -50.56 42.76
C SER A 194 -5.26 -51.30 41.42
N ILE A 195 -6.06 -52.37 41.33
CA ILE A 195 -6.28 -53.13 40.10
C ILE A 195 -6.97 -52.29 39.03
N ASP A 196 -7.98 -51.50 39.39
CA ASP A 196 -8.74 -50.67 38.44
C ASP A 196 -7.85 -49.58 37.80
N LYS A 197 -6.92 -49.03 38.58
CA LYS A 197 -5.92 -48.06 38.11
C LYS A 197 -4.96 -48.67 37.09
N PHE A 198 -4.45 -49.87 37.36
CA PHE A 198 -3.64 -50.60 36.39
C PHE A 198 -4.43 -50.96 35.14
N MET A 199 -5.70 -51.37 35.28
CA MET A 199 -6.55 -51.68 34.14
C MET A 199 -6.74 -50.47 33.23
N ALA A 200 -7.04 -49.29 33.78
CA ALA A 200 -7.14 -48.05 33.00
C ALA A 200 -5.84 -47.72 32.24
N ILE A 201 -4.68 -47.96 32.84
CA ILE A 201 -3.38 -47.75 32.17
C ILE A 201 -3.19 -48.72 31.01
N PHE A 202 -3.49 -50.02 31.19
CA PHE A 202 -3.38 -51.01 30.12
C PHE A 202 -4.41 -50.78 29.01
N ASP A 203 -5.65 -50.43 29.35
CA ASP A 203 -6.67 -50.02 28.39
C ASP A 203 -6.20 -48.80 27.59
N GLY A 204 -5.54 -47.84 28.25
CA GLY A 204 -4.93 -46.69 27.57
C GLY A 204 -3.80 -47.07 26.63
N PHE A 205 -2.90 -47.98 27.03
CA PHE A 205 -1.85 -48.49 26.13
C PHE A 205 -2.43 -49.26 24.95
N GLU A 206 -3.46 -50.09 25.17
CA GLU A 206 -4.11 -50.84 24.09
C GLU A 206 -4.81 -49.91 23.10
N GLN A 207 -5.53 -48.89 23.59
CA GLN A 207 -6.15 -47.87 22.74
C GLN A 207 -5.10 -47.11 21.93
N MET A 208 -4.00 -46.70 22.56
CA MET A 208 -2.93 -45.98 21.88
C MET A 208 -2.25 -46.85 20.82
N ALA A 209 -1.96 -48.10 21.17
CA ALA A 209 -1.36 -49.08 20.27
C ALA A 209 -2.29 -49.39 19.10
N SER A 210 -3.60 -49.47 19.32
CA SER A 210 -4.58 -49.79 18.27
C SER A 210 -4.81 -48.64 17.29
N ASN A 211 -4.67 -47.39 17.74
CA ASN A 211 -5.06 -46.21 16.97
C ASN A 211 -3.90 -45.35 16.47
N THR A 212 -2.65 -45.74 16.72
CA THR A 212 -1.46 -45.01 16.22
C THR A 212 -0.53 -45.93 15.43
N SER A 213 0.49 -45.37 14.78
CA SER A 213 1.56 -46.15 14.16
C SER A 213 2.49 -46.73 15.24
N LEU A 214 3.22 -47.81 14.94
CA LEU A 214 4.18 -48.39 15.90
C LEU A 214 5.29 -47.40 16.29
N GLY A 215 5.72 -46.54 15.36
CA GLY A 215 6.69 -45.48 15.62
C GLY A 215 6.14 -44.43 16.59
N ASP A 216 4.92 -43.97 16.35
CA ASP A 216 4.25 -43.00 17.23
C ASP A 216 3.99 -43.58 18.62
N PHE A 217 3.57 -44.85 18.70
CA PHE A 217 3.39 -45.52 19.98
C PHE A 217 4.70 -45.56 20.78
N LYS A 218 5.82 -45.97 20.16
CA LYS A 218 7.15 -45.98 20.80
C LYS A 218 7.54 -44.58 21.30
N PHE A 219 7.31 -43.56 20.48
CA PHE A 219 7.55 -42.18 20.86
C PHE A 219 6.70 -41.76 22.08
N CYS A 220 5.41 -42.07 22.09
CA CYS A 220 4.51 -41.73 23.18
C CYS A 220 4.91 -42.43 24.49
N ILE A 221 5.21 -43.75 24.44
CA ILE A 221 5.66 -44.51 25.61
C ILE A 221 6.94 -43.90 26.20
N ASN A 222 7.89 -43.48 25.37
CA ASN A 222 9.11 -42.85 25.84
C ASN A 222 8.84 -41.50 26.53
N ASN A 223 7.94 -40.67 25.99
CA ASN A 223 7.56 -39.41 26.64
C ASN A 223 6.82 -39.64 27.97
N ILE A 224 5.90 -40.60 28.00
CA ILE A 224 5.18 -41.03 29.22
C ILE A 224 6.17 -41.54 30.27
N LYS A 225 7.13 -42.39 29.86
CA LYS A 225 8.19 -42.91 30.72
C LYS A 225 9.02 -41.77 31.31
N THR A 226 9.43 -40.81 30.48
CA THR A 226 10.20 -39.64 30.92
C THR A 226 9.41 -38.84 31.95
N LEU A 227 8.13 -38.54 31.70
CA LEU A 227 7.27 -37.84 32.65
C LEU A 227 7.26 -38.52 34.02
N PHE A 228 6.96 -39.82 34.08
CA PHE A 228 6.87 -40.53 35.35
C PHE A 228 8.22 -40.76 36.03
N LEU A 229 9.31 -40.94 35.26
CA LEU A 229 10.67 -40.95 35.82
C LEU A 229 11.03 -39.62 36.46
N THR A 230 10.66 -38.50 35.82
CA THR A 230 10.91 -37.17 36.37
C THR A 230 10.09 -36.91 37.63
N ILE A 231 8.81 -37.28 37.64
CA ILE A 231 7.96 -37.19 38.85
C ILE A 231 8.52 -38.08 39.97
N SER A 232 8.92 -39.31 39.68
CA SER A 232 9.46 -40.22 40.70
C SER A 232 10.83 -39.77 41.22
N GLY A 233 11.64 -39.09 40.40
CA GLY A 233 12.96 -38.59 40.78
C GLY A 233 12.91 -37.32 41.62
N ASP A 234 11.89 -36.48 41.42
CA ASP A 234 11.60 -35.29 42.22
C ASP A 234 10.08 -35.16 42.45
N PRO A 235 9.51 -35.89 43.44
CA PRO A 235 8.07 -35.90 43.66
C PRO A 235 7.52 -34.55 44.10
N SER A 236 8.34 -33.72 44.75
CA SER A 236 7.95 -32.40 45.22
C SER A 236 7.77 -31.37 44.08
N ALA A 237 8.40 -31.59 42.92
CA ALA A 237 8.37 -30.64 41.80
C ALA A 237 6.98 -30.54 41.15
N LEU A 238 6.26 -29.46 41.49
CA LEU A 238 4.91 -29.18 41.00
C LEU A 238 4.81 -29.12 39.47
N LYS A 239 5.85 -28.60 38.79
CA LYS A 239 5.90 -28.44 37.32
C LYS A 239 5.65 -29.73 36.53
N TYR A 240 5.94 -30.90 37.09
CA TYR A 240 5.75 -32.18 36.41
C TYR A 240 4.43 -32.86 36.80
N ARG A 241 3.87 -32.50 37.96
CA ARG A 241 2.58 -32.98 38.45
C ARG A 241 1.40 -32.12 38.02
N PHE A 242 1.65 -30.94 37.47
CA PHE A 242 0.65 -30.03 36.94
C PHE A 242 0.75 -29.94 35.40
N ILE A 243 -0.26 -30.45 34.69
CA ILE A 243 -0.26 -30.51 33.22
C ILE A 243 -1.41 -29.67 32.68
N ARG A 244 -1.08 -28.69 31.84
CA ARG A 244 -2.08 -27.94 31.07
C ARG A 244 -2.46 -28.71 29.83
N LEU A 245 -3.74 -29.05 29.67
CA LEU A 245 -4.24 -29.82 28.53
C LEU A 245 -4.12 -29.06 27.21
N GLN A 246 -4.13 -27.72 27.26
CA GLN A 246 -3.90 -26.84 26.10
C GLN A 246 -2.42 -26.65 25.74
N ASN A 247 -1.48 -27.26 26.47
CA ASN A 247 -0.07 -27.09 26.18
C ASN A 247 0.32 -27.87 24.91
N ASN A 248 0.82 -27.18 23.89
CA ASN A 248 1.18 -27.82 22.62
C ASN A 248 2.26 -28.91 22.80
N SER A 249 3.27 -28.69 23.64
CA SER A 249 4.31 -29.70 23.91
C SER A 249 3.73 -30.99 24.51
N PHE A 250 2.76 -30.85 25.42
CA PHE A 250 2.01 -31.99 25.95
C PHE A 250 1.17 -32.68 24.87
N LEU A 251 0.41 -31.91 24.08
CA LEU A 251 -0.44 -32.46 23.01
C LEU A 251 0.38 -33.18 21.93
N ASP A 252 1.52 -32.62 21.54
CA ASP A 252 2.42 -33.14 20.51
C ASP A 252 3.18 -34.38 21.00
N SER A 253 3.53 -34.43 22.29
CA SER A 253 4.28 -35.57 22.87
C SER A 253 3.43 -36.84 22.97
N PHE A 254 2.30 -36.78 23.69
CA PHE A 254 1.36 -37.90 23.78
C PHE A 254 -0.08 -37.51 24.14
N GLY A 255 -0.31 -36.28 24.61
CA GLY A 255 -1.60 -35.84 25.17
C GLY A 255 -2.77 -35.86 24.19
N SER A 256 -2.51 -35.74 22.88
CA SER A 256 -3.53 -35.84 21.83
C SER A 256 -3.86 -37.27 21.40
N ARG A 257 -3.13 -38.28 21.90
CA ARG A 257 -3.26 -39.67 21.43
C ARG A 257 -4.36 -40.43 22.18
N PRO A 258 -5.07 -41.34 21.50
CA PRO A 258 -6.05 -42.21 22.15
C PRO A 258 -5.43 -42.96 23.34
N GLY A 259 -6.16 -43.07 24.44
CA GLY A 259 -5.69 -43.72 25.67
C GLY A 259 -4.77 -42.90 26.57
N ALA A 260 -4.25 -41.74 26.14
CA ALA A 260 -3.40 -40.89 26.98
C ALA A 260 -4.09 -40.47 28.29
N ILE A 261 -5.39 -40.14 28.21
CA ILE A 261 -6.20 -39.78 29.37
C ILE A 261 -6.38 -40.95 30.32
N SER A 262 -6.65 -42.16 29.82
CA SER A 262 -6.77 -43.36 30.65
C SER A 262 -5.47 -43.67 31.39
N ILE A 263 -4.32 -43.46 30.74
CA ILE A 263 -3.01 -43.62 31.38
C ILE A 263 -2.80 -42.57 32.48
N LEU A 264 -3.04 -41.29 32.19
CA LEU A 264 -2.88 -40.23 33.19
C LEU A 264 -3.83 -40.40 34.37
N TRP A 265 -5.10 -40.68 34.09
CA TRP A 265 -6.12 -40.97 35.10
C TRP A 265 -5.73 -42.16 35.97
N GLY A 266 -5.38 -43.29 35.36
CA GLY A 266 -4.98 -44.50 36.08
C GLY A 266 -3.72 -44.28 36.91
N SER A 267 -2.79 -43.46 36.43
CA SER A 267 -1.58 -43.09 37.17
C SER A 267 -1.84 -42.19 38.37
N GLY A 268 -3.01 -41.56 38.49
CA GLY A 268 -3.41 -40.72 39.61
C GLY A 268 -3.54 -39.22 39.31
N PHE A 269 -3.50 -38.81 38.03
CA PHE A 269 -3.86 -37.45 37.66
C PHE A 269 -5.38 -37.26 37.67
N ARG A 270 -5.84 -36.17 38.26
CA ARG A 270 -7.26 -35.75 38.23
C ARG A 270 -7.41 -34.43 37.49
N LEU A 271 -8.57 -34.26 36.85
CA LEU A 271 -8.99 -32.96 36.35
C LEU A 271 -9.30 -32.06 37.54
N ILE A 272 -8.70 -30.86 37.57
CA ILE A 272 -8.89 -29.91 38.66
C ILE A 272 -9.82 -28.77 38.25
N SER A 273 -10.47 -28.15 39.23
CA SER A 273 -11.33 -26.99 39.00
C SER A 273 -10.51 -25.75 38.58
N ASP A 274 -11.18 -24.75 38.01
CA ASP A 274 -10.54 -23.47 37.66
C ASP A 274 -9.87 -22.83 38.88
N LYS A 275 -10.53 -22.86 40.04
CA LYS A 275 -10.01 -22.32 41.30
C LYS A 275 -8.69 -23.00 41.71
N GLU A 276 -8.67 -24.34 41.70
CA GLU A 276 -7.45 -25.12 41.99
C GLU A 276 -6.36 -24.84 40.94
N SER A 277 -6.74 -24.69 39.67
CA SER A 277 -5.80 -24.40 38.58
C SER A 277 -5.07 -23.08 38.81
N TYR A 278 -5.78 -22.02 39.21
CA TYR A 278 -5.16 -20.75 39.58
C TYR A 278 -4.27 -20.85 40.82
N GLU A 279 -4.68 -21.65 41.82
CA GLU A 279 -3.88 -21.86 43.04
C GLU A 279 -2.53 -22.54 42.71
N TYR A 280 -2.55 -23.68 42.01
CA TYR A 280 -1.34 -24.40 41.64
C TYR A 280 -0.49 -23.60 40.64
N TRP A 281 -1.11 -22.86 39.72
CA TRP A 281 -0.38 -21.97 38.82
C TRP A 281 0.33 -20.84 39.58
N GLY A 282 -0.32 -20.26 40.60
CA GLY A 282 0.28 -19.25 41.46
C GLY A 282 1.52 -19.77 42.19
N LYS A 283 1.44 -20.98 42.75
CA LYS A 283 2.58 -21.68 43.36
C LYS A 283 3.70 -21.88 42.33
N LEU A 284 3.36 -22.38 41.15
CA LEU A 284 4.34 -22.63 40.09
C LEU A 284 5.01 -21.35 39.57
N LYS A 285 4.26 -20.26 39.42
CA LYS A 285 4.77 -18.94 39.01
C LYS A 285 5.75 -18.36 40.05
N SER A 286 5.56 -18.67 41.33
CA SER A 286 6.50 -18.29 42.38
C SER A 286 7.85 -19.03 42.28
N GLU A 287 7.85 -20.23 41.71
CA GLU A 287 9.06 -21.04 41.47
C GLU A 287 9.73 -20.72 40.13
N ILE A 288 8.96 -20.32 39.11
CA ILE A 288 9.42 -20.06 37.75
C ILE A 288 8.95 -18.68 37.30
N SER A 289 9.82 -17.68 37.48
CA SER A 289 9.53 -16.27 37.22
C SER A 289 9.22 -15.91 35.76
N SER A 290 9.59 -16.78 34.80
CA SER A 290 9.31 -16.60 33.37
C SER A 290 7.92 -17.06 32.92
N LEU A 291 7.12 -17.64 33.83
CA LEU A 291 5.76 -18.06 33.50
C LEU A 291 4.84 -16.84 33.33
N GLY A 292 4.21 -16.75 32.16
CA GLY A 292 3.11 -15.83 31.92
C GLY A 292 1.86 -16.18 32.74
N ASP A 293 0.80 -15.40 32.56
CA ASP A 293 -0.47 -15.68 33.24
C ASP A 293 -1.15 -16.94 32.70
N LEU A 294 -1.92 -17.60 33.57
CA LEU A 294 -2.76 -18.72 33.17
C LEU A 294 -3.94 -18.17 32.36
N PRO A 295 -4.15 -18.61 31.11
CA PRO A 295 -5.32 -18.22 30.34
C PRO A 295 -6.62 -18.61 31.07
N GLU A 296 -7.63 -17.77 30.93
CA GLU A 296 -8.99 -18.03 31.43
C GLU A 296 -9.50 -19.38 30.87
N TYR A 297 -10.13 -20.19 31.73
CA TYR A 297 -10.66 -21.52 31.38
C TYR A 297 -9.61 -22.56 30.93
N SER A 298 -8.38 -22.45 31.43
CA SER A 298 -7.36 -23.49 31.19
C SER A 298 -7.71 -24.78 31.93
N LEU A 299 -7.83 -25.87 31.19
CA LEU A 299 -8.08 -27.18 31.78
C LEU A 299 -6.76 -27.81 32.17
N CYS A 300 -6.67 -28.18 33.43
CA CYS A 300 -5.44 -28.66 34.02
C CYS A 300 -5.66 -30.01 34.67
N LEU A 301 -4.64 -30.85 34.57
CA LEU A 301 -4.53 -32.08 35.33
C LEU A 301 -3.53 -31.88 36.44
N TYR A 302 -3.82 -32.49 37.58
CA TYR A 302 -2.93 -32.47 38.72
C TYR A 302 -2.83 -33.85 39.35
N MET A 303 -1.60 -34.25 39.68
CA MET A 303 -1.34 -35.42 40.49
C MET A 303 -1.08 -35.00 41.94
N ASP A 304 -1.98 -35.40 42.83
CA ASP A 304 -1.92 -35.02 44.23
C ASP A 304 -0.83 -35.80 44.97
N GLU A 305 0.02 -35.06 45.69
CA GLU A 305 1.03 -35.63 46.58
C GLU A 305 0.50 -35.57 48.00
N PRO A 306 0.38 -36.71 48.70
CA PRO A 306 0.00 -36.70 50.10
C PRO A 306 1.03 -35.92 50.93
N ASP A 307 0.59 -35.08 51.86
CA ASP A 307 1.50 -34.35 52.75
C ASP A 307 2.29 -35.37 53.62
N PRO A 308 3.63 -35.47 53.46
CA PRO A 308 4.43 -36.44 54.20
C PRO A 308 4.47 -36.17 55.70
N ILE A 309 4.22 -34.95 56.14
CA ILE A 309 4.17 -34.55 57.55
C ILE A 309 2.84 -34.99 58.18
N GLN A 310 1.73 -34.81 57.46
CA GLN A 310 0.40 -35.10 57.98
C GLN A 310 -0.02 -36.57 57.77
N ASN A 311 0.43 -37.21 56.69
CA ASN A 311 0.05 -38.58 56.34
C ASN A 311 1.17 -39.36 55.62
N TYR A 312 2.23 -39.66 56.38
CA TYR A 312 3.42 -40.37 55.88
C TYR A 312 3.12 -41.72 55.22
N ASN A 313 2.18 -42.51 55.75
CA ASN A 313 1.83 -43.82 55.18
C ASN A 313 1.18 -43.70 53.80
N ALA A 314 0.31 -42.70 53.61
CA ALA A 314 -0.26 -42.41 52.30
C ALA A 314 0.82 -41.93 51.32
N TRP A 315 1.75 -41.11 51.78
CA TRP A 315 2.88 -40.65 50.97
C TRP A 315 3.79 -41.81 50.54
N ILE A 316 4.18 -42.72 51.43
CA ILE A 316 4.94 -43.94 51.06
C ILE A 316 4.16 -44.75 50.01
N SER A 317 2.88 -45.01 50.26
CA SER A 317 2.05 -45.80 49.35
C SER A 317 1.97 -45.16 47.96
N TRP A 318 1.96 -43.83 47.90
CA TRP A 318 1.98 -43.08 46.65
C TRP A 318 3.34 -43.15 45.94
N ILE A 319 4.46 -43.09 46.66
CA ILE A 319 5.81 -43.30 46.10
C ILE A 319 6.00 -44.73 45.58
N ASP A 320 5.53 -45.74 46.32
CA ASP A 320 5.56 -47.15 45.91
C ASP A 320 4.71 -47.39 44.66
N TRP A 321 3.57 -46.71 44.58
CA TRP A 321 2.73 -46.67 43.38
C TRP A 321 3.46 -46.07 42.18
N LEU A 322 4.06 -44.88 42.33
CA LEU A 322 4.86 -44.25 41.27
C LEU A 322 6.02 -45.14 40.80
N SER A 323 6.71 -45.78 41.73
CA SER A 323 7.79 -46.73 41.43
C SER A 323 7.29 -47.93 40.63
N SER A 324 6.11 -48.45 41.00
CA SER A 324 5.45 -49.54 40.27
C SER A 324 5.05 -49.13 38.86
N LEU A 325 4.54 -47.92 38.68
CA LEU A 325 4.22 -47.35 37.36
C LEU A 325 5.46 -47.23 36.48
N VAL A 326 6.53 -46.63 37.01
CA VAL A 326 7.79 -46.46 36.29
C VAL A 326 8.34 -47.82 35.84
N ARG A 327 8.26 -48.84 36.70
CA ARG A 327 8.66 -50.21 36.36
C ARG A 327 7.84 -50.77 35.21
N ILE A 328 6.50 -50.73 35.30
CA ILE A 328 5.61 -51.24 34.25
C ILE A 328 5.85 -50.55 32.92
N ILE A 329 5.93 -49.22 32.92
CA ILE A 329 6.17 -48.43 31.70
C ILE A 329 7.55 -48.76 31.13
N SER A 330 8.56 -48.94 31.98
CA SER A 330 9.90 -49.33 31.55
C SER A 330 9.94 -50.73 30.95
N ASP A 331 9.19 -51.68 31.51
CA ASP A 331 9.08 -53.03 30.99
C ASP A 331 8.36 -53.05 29.64
N ILE A 332 7.25 -52.31 29.50
CA ILE A 332 6.57 -52.12 28.21
C ILE A 332 7.54 -51.47 27.20
N SER A 333 8.23 -50.41 27.57
CA SER A 333 9.22 -49.71 26.74
C SER A 333 10.34 -50.65 26.25
N LYS A 334 10.84 -51.56 27.09
CA LYS A 334 11.83 -52.59 26.72
C LYS A 334 11.24 -53.68 25.83
N LEU A 335 9.99 -54.06 26.05
CA LEU A 335 9.34 -55.09 25.24
C LEU A 335 9.11 -54.59 23.82
N ILE A 336 8.64 -53.35 23.67
CA ILE A 336 8.32 -52.79 22.35
C ILE A 336 9.53 -52.54 21.46
N THR A 337 10.75 -52.40 22.01
CA THR A 337 11.96 -52.24 21.17
C THR A 337 12.18 -53.44 20.26
N ASN A 338 11.74 -54.64 20.68
CA ASN A 338 11.95 -55.88 19.94
C ASN A 338 10.73 -56.29 19.10
N ILE A 339 9.65 -55.50 19.12
CA ILE A 339 8.43 -55.80 18.38
C ILE A 339 8.50 -55.20 16.97
N SER A 340 8.23 -56.04 15.97
CA SER A 340 8.25 -55.70 14.54
C SER A 340 6.86 -55.40 13.95
N SER A 341 5.77 -55.85 14.59
CA SER A 341 4.39 -55.64 14.11
C SER A 341 3.47 -55.06 15.20
N LYS A 342 2.42 -54.36 14.77
CA LYS A 342 1.43 -53.72 15.65
C LYS A 342 0.53 -54.75 16.33
N GLU A 343 0.23 -55.83 15.63
CA GLU A 343 -0.62 -56.93 16.09
C GLU A 343 0.03 -57.65 17.27
N ASN A 344 1.33 -57.96 17.18
CA ASN A 344 2.09 -58.60 18.26
C ASN A 344 2.18 -57.70 19.50
N LEU A 345 2.23 -56.38 19.31
CA LEU A 345 2.19 -55.42 20.42
C LEU A 345 0.85 -55.47 21.16
N ILE A 346 -0.26 -55.46 20.44
CA ILE A 346 -1.60 -55.47 21.04
C ILE A 346 -1.83 -56.79 21.78
N GLU A 347 -1.45 -57.93 21.19
CA GLU A 347 -1.55 -59.24 21.82
C GLU A 347 -0.72 -59.30 23.12
N LEU A 348 0.53 -58.82 23.08
CA LEU A 348 1.39 -58.74 24.26
C LEU A 348 0.79 -57.87 25.38
N LEU A 349 0.22 -56.71 25.03
CA LEU A 349 -0.42 -55.82 26.01
C LEU A 349 -1.63 -56.52 26.67
N ARG A 350 -2.41 -57.28 25.91
CA ARG A 350 -3.53 -58.07 26.42
C ARG A 350 -3.08 -59.21 27.33
N GLU A 351 -2.02 -59.94 26.97
CA GLU A 351 -1.44 -60.98 27.83
C GLU A 351 -0.95 -60.41 29.16
N LYS A 352 -0.26 -59.27 29.12
CA LYS A 352 0.24 -58.59 30.34
C LYS A 352 -0.89 -58.10 31.22
N ARG A 353 -1.97 -57.60 30.62
CA ARG A 353 -3.19 -57.23 31.33
C ARG A 353 -3.79 -58.43 32.09
N ILE A 354 -3.88 -59.59 31.45
CA ILE A 354 -4.41 -60.82 32.07
C ILE A 354 -3.53 -61.26 33.26
N CYS A 355 -2.21 -61.16 33.14
CA CYS A 355 -1.29 -61.53 34.21
C CYS A 355 -1.37 -60.61 35.44
N LEU A 356 -1.80 -59.36 35.30
CA LEU A 356 -1.99 -58.42 36.41
C LEU A 356 -3.35 -58.58 37.11
N CYS A 357 -4.31 -59.23 36.44
CA CYS A 357 -5.63 -59.53 37.00
C CYS A 357 -5.67 -60.85 37.79
N LYS A 358 -4.62 -61.66 37.70
CA LYS A 358 -4.44 -62.92 38.44
C LYS A 358 -3.49 -62.68 39.61
#